data_AF-A0A6A4RQ51-F1
#
_entry.id   AF-A0A6A4RQ51-F1
#
_cell.length_a   1.000
_cell.length_b   1.000
_cell.length_c   1.000
_cell.angle_alpha   90.00
_cell.angle_beta   90.00
_cell.angle_gamma   90.00
#
_symmetry.space_group_name_H-M   'P 1'
#
loop_
_entity.id
_entity.type
_entity.pdbx_description
1 polymer ?
#
loop_
_entity_poly.entity_id
_entity_poly.type
_entity_poly.pdbx_seq_one_letter_code
_entity_poly.pdbx_strand_id
1 'polypeptide(L)'
;MKIFSAKLTLVSAREKDRHIVYCLRCEKPQDTLSTHLARVCMKNSTPEERQAELQRAEENTKNWTRDRRVWDYAEMCKLYTNTALRLILLKDLRRKGFFIANPPQDTDTEVIDQSSTSTPIKQVLPPTSGSTEEAG
;
A
#
# COMPACT_ATOMS: atom_id res chain seq x y z
N MET A 1 -32.38 -3.63 26.26
CA MET A 1 -31.36 -3.35 25.22
C MET A 1 -30.61 -4.64 24.95
N LYS A 2 -30.72 -5.21 23.74
CA LYS A 2 -30.11 -6.49 23.38
C LYS A 2 -28.71 -6.22 22.83
N ILE A 3 -27.69 -6.54 23.62
CA ILE A 3 -26.29 -6.50 23.18
C ILE A 3 -26.06 -7.80 22.40
N PHE A 4 -26.03 -7.73 21.07
CA PHE A 4 -25.56 -8.85 20.26
C PHE A 4 -24.04 -8.92 20.37
N SER A 5 -23.57 -9.80 21.27
CA SER A 5 -22.17 -10.24 21.29
C SER A 5 -21.96 -11.17 20.09
N ALA A 6 -21.38 -10.63 19.02
CA ALA A 6 -20.89 -11.43 17.92
C ALA A 6 -19.66 -12.20 18.41
N LYS A 7 -19.85 -13.49 18.73
CA LYS A 7 -18.75 -14.43 18.84
C LYS A 7 -18.01 -14.43 17.51
N LEU A 8 -16.80 -13.89 17.51
CA LEU A 8 -15.84 -14.07 16.45
C LEU A 8 -15.45 -15.56 16.47
N THR A 9 -16.20 -16.37 15.73
CA THR A 9 -15.91 -17.79 15.58
C THR A 9 -14.61 -17.91 14.80
N LEU A 10 -13.51 -18.11 15.51
CA LEU A 10 -12.24 -18.48 14.92
C LEU A 10 -12.40 -19.88 14.34
N VAL A 11 -12.87 -19.97 13.10
CA VAL A 11 -12.84 -21.19 12.31
C VAL A 11 -11.37 -21.45 11.99
N SER A 12 -10.72 -22.23 12.85
CA SER A 12 -9.41 -22.82 12.57
C SER A 12 -9.60 -23.93 11.54
N ALA A 13 -9.84 -23.53 10.29
CA ALA A 13 -9.39 -24.33 9.17
C ALA A 13 -7.86 -24.27 9.22
N ARG A 14 -7.17 -25.40 9.09
CA ARG A 14 -5.74 -25.40 8.73
C ARG A 14 -5.65 -24.83 7.31
N GLU A 15 -5.75 -23.52 7.20
CA GLU A 15 -5.36 -22.76 6.03
C GLU A 15 -3.87 -23.07 5.89
N LYS A 16 -3.55 -24.01 5.00
CA LYS A 16 -2.18 -24.16 4.52
C LYS A 16 -1.75 -22.74 4.18
N ASP A 17 -0.69 -22.24 4.77
CA ASP A 17 -0.07 -20.97 4.35
C ASP A 17 0.17 -21.07 2.85
N ARG A 18 -0.80 -20.62 2.05
CA ARG A 18 -0.70 -20.65 0.59
C ARG A 18 0.24 -19.51 0.29
N HIS A 19 1.34 -19.82 -0.38
CA HIS A 19 2.27 -18.80 -0.82
C HIS A 19 1.57 -17.93 -1.87
N ILE A 20 1.01 -16.80 -1.42
CA ILE A 20 0.32 -15.83 -2.29
C ILE A 20 1.37 -15.21 -3.20
N VAL A 21 1.19 -15.36 -4.51
CA VAL A 21 2.04 -14.76 -5.53
C VAL A 21 1.23 -13.69 -6.25
N TYR A 22 1.81 -12.50 -6.42
CA TYR A 22 1.18 -11.45 -7.20
C TYR A 22 1.34 -11.74 -8.69
N CYS A 23 0.24 -11.64 -9.44
CA CYS A 23 0.32 -11.61 -10.89
C CYS A 23 0.93 -10.27 -11.33
N LEU A 24 2.04 -10.31 -12.08
CA LEU A 24 2.72 -9.11 -12.55
C LEU A 24 1.99 -8.36 -13.68
N ARG A 25 0.89 -8.92 -14.20
CA ARG A 25 0.09 -8.30 -15.28
C ARG A 25 -1.10 -7.52 -14.74
N CYS A 26 -1.82 -8.09 -13.78
CA CYS A 26 -2.99 -7.45 -13.19
C CYS A 26 -2.73 -6.89 -11.79
N GLU A 27 -1.53 -7.10 -11.24
CA GLU A 27 -1.08 -6.62 -9.92
C GLU A 27 -1.95 -7.12 -8.76
N LYS A 28 -2.65 -8.25 -8.96
CA LYS A 28 -3.51 -8.85 -7.94
C LYS A 28 -2.85 -10.07 -7.29
N PRO A 29 -3.03 -10.26 -5.97
CA PRO A 29 -2.61 -11.47 -5.29
C PRO A 29 -3.40 -12.67 -5.82
N GLN A 30 -2.72 -13.79 -6.04
CA GLN A 30 -3.32 -15.05 -6.49
C GLN A 30 -2.89 -16.20 -5.59
N ASP A 31 -3.86 -17.03 -5.18
CA ASP A 31 -3.57 -18.31 -4.50
C ASP A 31 -2.96 -19.34 -5.46
N THR A 32 -3.36 -19.29 -6.73
CA THR A 32 -2.91 -20.21 -7.79
C THR A 32 -2.60 -19.44 -9.06
N LEU A 33 -1.40 -18.83 -9.11
CA LEU A 33 -1.01 -17.96 -10.23
C LEU A 33 -0.99 -18.70 -11.58
N SER A 34 -0.56 -19.95 -11.63
CA SER A 34 -0.55 -20.76 -12.87
C SER A 34 -1.93 -20.85 -13.54
N THR A 35 -2.96 -21.11 -12.74
CA THR A 35 -4.36 -21.18 -13.21
C THR A 35 -4.87 -19.81 -13.63
N HIS A 36 -4.52 -18.77 -12.88
CA HIS A 36 -4.86 -17.40 -13.23
C HIS A 36 -4.26 -16.98 -14.58
N LEU A 37 -2.97 -17.26 -14.82
CA LEU A 37 -2.32 -16.99 -16.11
C LEU A 37 -3.00 -17.77 -17.25
N ALA A 38 -3.30 -19.05 -17.05
CA ALA A 38 -3.94 -19.89 -18.05
C ALA A 38 -5.36 -19.46 -18.45
N ARG A 39 -6.12 -18.84 -17.53
CA ARG A 39 -7.55 -18.55 -17.74
C ARG A 39 -7.86 -17.07 -17.93
N VAL A 40 -7.01 -16.18 -17.41
CA VAL A 40 -7.28 -14.74 -17.33
C VAL A 40 -6.20 -13.95 -18.07
N CYS A 41 -5.04 -13.71 -17.44
CA CYS A 41 -4.07 -12.73 -17.95
C CYS A 41 -3.27 -13.19 -19.18
N MET A 42 -3.08 -14.50 -19.37
CA MET A 42 -2.30 -15.06 -20.47
C MET A 42 -3.04 -16.21 -21.16
N LYS A 43 -4.37 -16.10 -21.24
CA LYS A 43 -5.24 -17.14 -21.81
C LYS A 43 -4.85 -17.55 -23.23
N ASN A 44 -4.38 -16.59 -24.03
CA ASN A 44 -4.03 -16.79 -25.43
C ASN A 44 -2.52 -17.02 -25.66
N SER A 45 -1.73 -17.07 -24.58
CA SER A 45 -0.28 -17.28 -24.66
C SER A 45 0.07 -18.76 -24.67
N THR A 46 1.26 -19.08 -25.18
CA THR A 46 1.73 -20.47 -25.18
C THR A 46 1.99 -20.98 -23.75
N PRO A 47 2.00 -22.30 -23.52
CA PRO A 47 2.38 -22.87 -22.23
C PRO A 47 3.77 -22.39 -21.75
N GLU A 48 4.72 -22.25 -22.66
CA GLU A 48 6.10 -21.84 -22.37
C GLU A 48 6.16 -20.39 -21.89
N GLU A 49 5.45 -19.48 -22.57
CA GLU A 49 5.34 -18.07 -22.15
C GLU A 49 4.69 -17.94 -20.77
N ARG A 50 3.64 -18.74 -20.51
CA ARG A 50 2.98 -18.77 -19.20
C ARG A 50 3.91 -19.27 -18.10
N GLN A 51 4.71 -20.28 -18.39
CA GLN A 51 5.68 -20.83 -17.44
C GLN A 51 6.79 -19.83 -17.13
N ALA A 52 7.30 -19.12 -18.14
CA ALA A 52 8.29 -18.07 -17.94
C ALA A 52 7.74 -16.92 -17.07
N GLU A 53 6.50 -16.47 -17.31
CA GLU A 53 5.88 -15.42 -16.50
C GLU A 53 5.62 -15.90 -15.06
N LEU A 54 5.22 -17.17 -14.88
CA LEU A 54 5.05 -17.77 -13.56
C LEU A 54 6.36 -17.75 -12.76
N GLN A 55 7.46 -18.22 -13.38
CA GLN A 55 8.80 -18.20 -12.75
C GLN A 55 9.22 -16.78 -12.39
N ARG A 56 9.03 -15.82 -13.31
CA ARG A 56 9.32 -14.40 -13.06
C ARG A 56 8.53 -13.84 -11.87
N ALA A 57 7.26 -14.19 -11.74
CA ALA A 57 6.42 -13.74 -10.63
C ALA A 57 6.84 -14.36 -9.29
N GLU A 58 7.23 -15.63 -9.28
CA GLU A 58 7.76 -16.31 -8.09
C GLU A 58 9.10 -15.70 -7.65
N GLU A 59 10.02 -15.47 -8.59
CA GLU A 59 11.28 -14.77 -8.33
C GLU A 59 11.05 -13.37 -7.78
N ASN A 60 10.14 -12.60 -8.40
CA ASN A 60 9.80 -11.28 -7.91
C ASN A 60 9.26 -11.32 -6.46
N THR A 61 8.44 -12.31 -6.13
CA THR A 61 7.89 -12.49 -4.77
C THR A 61 8.98 -12.85 -3.76
N LYS A 62 9.93 -13.70 -4.16
CA LYS A 62 11.11 -14.04 -3.35
C LYS A 62 11.99 -12.81 -3.10
N ASN A 63 12.32 -12.06 -4.15
CA ASN A 63 13.13 -10.84 -4.04
C ASN A 63 12.41 -9.77 -3.21
N TRP A 64 11.09 -9.63 -3.38
CA TRP A 64 10.30 -8.74 -2.55
C TRP A 64 10.39 -9.10 -1.07
N THR A 65 10.26 -10.38 -0.75
CA THR A 65 10.28 -10.87 0.62
C THR A 65 11.65 -10.78 1.27
N ARG A 66 12.73 -11.02 0.53
CA ARG A 66 14.11 -10.99 1.06
C ARG A 66 14.65 -9.57 1.19
N ASP A 67 14.56 -8.78 0.11
CA ASP A 67 15.38 -7.57 -0.01
C ASP A 67 14.54 -6.30 0.06
N ARG A 68 13.32 -6.31 -0.50
CA ARG A 68 12.50 -5.08 -0.62
C ARG A 68 11.58 -4.81 0.57
N ARG A 69 11.53 -5.72 1.55
CA ARG A 69 10.88 -5.44 2.86
C ARG A 69 11.74 -4.55 3.75
N VAL A 70 13.03 -4.42 3.45
CA VAL A 70 13.97 -3.57 4.20
C VAL A 70 14.19 -2.28 3.41
N TRP A 71 14.05 -1.15 4.09
CA TRP A 71 14.30 0.18 3.55
C TRP A 71 15.47 0.82 4.29
N ASP A 72 16.42 1.39 3.57
CA ASP A 72 17.56 2.10 4.15
C ASP A 72 17.24 3.59 4.29
N TYR A 73 17.19 4.08 5.53
CA TYR A 73 16.92 5.50 5.78
C TYR A 73 18.02 6.42 5.25
N ALA A 74 19.29 6.00 5.24
CA ALA A 74 20.37 6.79 4.66
C ALA A 74 20.22 6.94 3.14
N GLU A 75 19.69 5.91 2.46
CA GLU A 75 19.32 5.99 1.05
C GLU A 75 18.09 6.88 0.86
N MET A 76 17.08 6.76 1.73
CA MET A 76 15.92 7.65 1.74
C MET A 76 16.32 9.13 1.89
N CYS A 77 17.35 9.43 2.69
CA CYS A 77 17.87 10.79 2.84
C CYS A 77 18.45 11.37 1.54
N LYS A 78 19.00 10.51 0.67
CA LYS A 78 19.56 10.92 -0.63
C LYS A 78 18.46 11.13 -1.68
N LEU A 79 17.42 10.30 -1.66
CA LEU A 79 16.32 10.34 -2.63
C LEU A 79 15.24 11.37 -2.27
N TYR A 80 14.95 11.52 -0.98
CA TYR A 80 13.90 12.40 -0.46
C TYR A 80 14.53 13.52 0.37
N THR A 81 14.75 14.66 -0.28
CA THR A 81 15.39 15.84 0.31
C THR A 81 14.52 16.54 1.35
N ASN A 82 13.21 16.36 1.31
CA ASN A 82 12.28 16.93 2.29
C ASN A 82 12.18 16.05 3.55
N THR A 83 12.70 16.56 4.67
CA THR A 83 12.71 15.87 5.97
C THR A 83 11.31 15.53 6.49
N ALA A 84 10.35 16.45 6.40
CA ALA A 84 8.99 16.22 6.92
C ALA A 84 8.29 15.08 6.18
N LEU A 85 8.37 15.07 4.84
CA LEU A 85 7.82 13.99 4.03
C LEU A 85 8.55 12.65 4.29
N ARG A 86 9.87 12.68 4.48
CA ARG A 86 10.66 11.48 4.79
C ARG A 86 10.23 10.85 6.11
N LEU A 87 9.98 11.65 7.15
CA LEU A 87 9.52 11.16 8.44
C LEU A 87 8.07 10.63 8.38
N ILE A 88 7.19 11.25 7.59
CA ILE A 88 5.83 10.72 7.33
C ILE A 88 5.92 9.35 6.65
N LEU A 89 6.77 9.22 5.62
CA LEU A 89 7.01 7.96 4.93
C LEU A 89 7.58 6.89 5.87
N LEU A 90 8.53 7.26 6.72
CA LEU A 90 9.12 6.36 7.72
C LEU A 90 8.05 5.81 8.68
N LYS A 91 7.15 6.67 9.17
CA LYS A 91 6.02 6.26 10.02
C LYS A 91 5.07 5.32 9.29
N ASP A 92 4.75 5.61 8.03
CA ASP A 92 3.87 4.75 7.21
C ASP A 92 4.50 3.37 6.94
N LEU A 93 5.78 3.33 6.59
CA LEU A 93 6.52 2.09 6.35
C LEU A 93 6.55 1.20 7.61
N ARG A 94 6.87 1.76 8.77
CA ARG A 94 6.83 1.03 10.05
C ARG A 94 5.44 0.51 10.37
N ARG A 95 4.39 1.34 10.19
CA ARG A 95 3.00 0.95 10.40
C ARG A 95 2.58 -0.23 9.52
N LYS A 96 3.07 -0.28 8.27
CA LYS A 96 2.81 -1.37 7.32
C LYS A 96 3.68 -2.61 7.54
N GLY A 97 4.56 -2.60 8.54
CA GLY A 97 5.42 -3.73 8.90
C GLY A 97 6.69 -3.86 8.05
N PHE A 98 7.13 -2.79 7.37
CA PHE A 98 8.43 -2.76 6.72
C PHE A 98 9.56 -2.56 7.75
N PHE A 99 10.74 -3.08 7.44
CA PHE A 99 11.94 -2.91 8.25
C PHE A 99 12.72 -1.69 7.81
N ILE A 100 13.34 -0.98 8.75
CA ILE A 100 14.15 0.21 8.48
C ILE A 100 15.58 -0.07 8.92
N ALA A 101 16.51 -0.09 7.97
CA ALA A 101 17.94 -0.08 8.21
C ALA A 101 18.44 1.36 8.42
N ASN A 102 19.51 1.51 9.21
CA ASN A 102 20.12 2.80 9.55
C ASN A 102 19.10 3.85 10.03
N PRO A 103 18.20 3.53 10.98
CA PRO A 103 17.11 4.43 11.38
C PRO A 103 17.65 5.78 11.85
N PRO A 104 16.83 6.86 11.75
CA PRO A 104 17.21 8.16 12.31
C PRO A 104 17.61 8.01 13.77
N GLN A 105 18.69 8.70 14.15
CA GLN A 105 19.05 8.90 15.55
C GLN A 105 17.91 9.67 16.25
N ASP A 106 17.67 9.42 17.54
CA ASP A 106 16.49 9.91 18.27
C ASP A 106 16.24 11.43 18.14
N THR A 107 17.28 12.21 17.83
CA THR A 107 17.25 13.66 17.57
C THR A 107 16.43 14.08 16.36
N ASP A 108 16.18 13.19 15.38
CA ASP A 108 15.41 13.51 14.16
C ASP A 108 13.89 13.33 14.34
N THR A 109 13.46 12.66 15.41
CA THR A 109 12.07 12.21 15.60
C THR A 109 11.17 13.22 16.31
N GLU A 110 11.73 14.24 16.94
CA GLU A 110 11.01 15.20 17.80
C GLU A 110 10.21 16.26 17.01
N VAL A 111 10.35 16.33 15.69
CA VAL A 111 9.89 17.48 14.89
C VAL A 111 8.39 17.44 14.53
N ILE A 112 7.65 16.37 14.83
CA ILE A 112 6.24 16.23 14.35
C ILE A 112 5.18 16.26 15.46
N ASP A 113 5.55 16.38 16.74
CA ASP A 113 4.54 16.39 17.83
C ASP A 113 4.04 17.80 18.20
N GLN A 114 4.40 18.83 17.43
CA GLN A 114 3.98 20.21 17.68
C GLN A 114 3.37 20.87 16.43
N SER A 115 2.23 20.36 15.96
CA SER A 115 1.27 21.18 15.20
C SER A 115 -0.14 20.63 15.35
N SER A 116 -0.60 20.57 16.60
CA SER A 116 -2.03 20.58 16.93
C SER A 116 -2.39 22.00 17.39
N THR A 117 -2.28 22.99 16.50
CA THR A 117 -2.89 24.30 16.72
C THR A 117 -3.93 24.53 15.66
N SER A 118 -5.17 24.34 16.07
CA SER A 118 -6.40 24.76 15.40
C SER A 118 -6.29 26.20 14.86
N THR A 119 -6.38 26.36 13.55
CA THR A 119 -6.83 27.61 12.93
C THR A 119 -8.14 27.34 12.19
N PRO A 120 -9.21 28.11 12.47
CA PRO A 120 -10.49 27.91 11.81
C PRO A 120 -10.38 28.31 10.34
N ILE A 121 -10.72 27.37 9.46
CA ILE A 121 -10.93 27.62 8.03
C ILE A 121 -12.13 28.57 7.92
N LYS A 122 -11.88 29.84 7.59
CA LYS A 122 -12.93 30.71 7.03
C LYS A 122 -13.31 30.14 5.67
N GLN A 123 -14.47 29.50 5.60
CA GLN A 123 -15.11 29.15 4.33
C GLN A 123 -15.37 30.44 3.54
N VAL A 124 -14.66 30.61 2.43
CA VAL A 124 -15.09 31.51 1.36
C VAL A 124 -15.98 30.67 0.44
N LEU A 125 -17.27 30.99 0.48
CA LEU A 125 -18.31 30.44 -0.36
C LEU A 125 -18.00 30.75 -1.84
N PRO A 126 -18.16 29.80 -2.79
CA PRO A 126 -18.06 30.11 -4.21
C PRO A 126 -19.28 30.95 -4.65
N PRO A 127 -19.12 31.96 -5.53
CA PRO A 127 -20.26 32.59 -6.15
C PRO A 127 -20.92 31.61 -7.12
N THR A 128 -22.19 31.32 -6.85
CA THR A 128 -23.08 30.56 -7.72
C THR A 128 -23.42 31.38 -8.96
N SER A 129 -23.02 30.90 -10.13
CA SER A 129 -23.57 31.33 -11.41
C SER A 129 -24.98 30.75 -11.57
N GLY A 130 -25.97 31.58 -11.88
CA GLY A 130 -27.35 31.14 -12.13
C GLY A 130 -28.28 32.29 -12.50
N SER A 131 -28.46 32.48 -13.81
CA SER A 131 -29.32 33.43 -14.54
C SER A 131 -30.79 33.42 -14.13
N THR A 132 -31.52 34.55 -14.24
CA THR A 132 -32.89 34.64 -14.83
C THR A 132 -33.37 36.10 -15.06
N GLU A 133 -33.74 36.40 -16.32
CA GLU A 133 -34.89 37.17 -16.87
C GLU A 133 -35.27 38.65 -16.50
N GLU A 134 -35.43 39.42 -17.59
CA GLU A 134 -36.58 40.26 -18.02
C GLU A 134 -36.88 41.68 -17.46
N ALA A 135 -37.30 42.49 -18.43
CA ALA A 135 -38.19 43.66 -18.41
C ALA A 135 -37.59 45.06 -18.20
N GLY A 136 -37.67 45.87 -19.27
CA GLY A 136 -37.48 47.32 -19.29
C GLY A 136 -37.20 47.86 -20.69
#